data_AF-A0A7W0KQL5-F1
#
_entry.id   AF-A0A7W0KQL5-F1
#
_cell.length_a   1.000
_cell.length_b   1.000
_cell.length_c   1.000
_cell.angle_alpha   90.00
_cell.angle_beta   90.00
_cell.angle_gamma   90.00
#
_symmetry.space_group_name_H-M   'P 1'
#
loop_
_entity.id
_entity.type
_entity.pdbx_description
1 polymer ?
#
loop_
_entity_poly.entity_id
_entity_poly.type
_entity_poly.pdbx_seq_one_letter_code
_entity_poly.pdbx_strand_id
1 'polypeptide(L)'
;VKGDVTDRGQVEQWRTYAGLVGRTPIGVDAIPGNHDRAFRPTEAGLTPEAAAQVFGFSMASPILVRDLDGLRLVLVDSTTGGRNLGRVEPLADDVIDAVRDADRRQAVVVLLHHQLQPHVVSEGWPIGVAQRESLHFLERIGAAHPGVLVTSGHTHRHRRWSHGGATTTQVGSTKDYPGVWAGYVAHEGGLRQVVRRVARPDCMSWTDHTRRAALGAWRWVAPGALRWRCFNLTWPRS
;
A
#
# COMPACT_ATOMS: atom_id res chain seq x y z
N VAL A 1 -7.27 -1.26 -1.58
CA VAL A 1 -6.92 -0.76 -0.22
C VAL A 1 -5.62 -1.40 0.23
N LYS A 2 -4.66 -0.63 0.74
CA LYS A 2 -3.29 -1.10 1.03
C LYS A 2 -3.12 -1.64 2.46
N GLY A 3 -3.95 -2.61 2.85
CA GLY A 3 -3.88 -3.29 4.15
C GLY A 3 -4.37 -2.50 5.34
N ASP A 4 -4.34 -3.17 6.50
CA ASP A 4 -4.87 -2.74 7.78
C ASP A 4 -6.32 -2.25 7.66
N VAL A 5 -7.12 -3.07 6.97
CA VAL A 5 -8.56 -2.80 6.81
C VAL A 5 -9.33 -3.11 8.10
N THR A 6 -8.72 -3.91 8.98
CA THR A 6 -9.13 -4.22 10.34
C THR A 6 -8.00 -3.87 11.33
N ASP A 7 -8.34 -3.75 12.62
CA ASP A 7 -7.33 -3.51 13.68
C ASP A 7 -6.75 -4.84 14.20
N ARG A 8 -7.55 -5.92 14.17
CA ARG A 8 -7.20 -7.23 14.75
C ARG A 8 -7.82 -8.43 14.01
N GLY A 9 -8.30 -8.25 12.78
CA GLY A 9 -8.95 -9.33 12.03
C GLY A 9 -10.26 -9.86 12.66
N GLN A 10 -10.94 -9.08 13.49
CA GLN A 10 -12.20 -9.51 14.12
C GLN A 10 -13.33 -9.61 13.09
N VAL A 11 -14.24 -10.58 13.29
CA VAL A 11 -15.37 -10.86 12.39
C VAL A 11 -16.22 -9.61 12.14
N GLU A 12 -16.48 -8.81 13.17
CA GLU A 12 -17.28 -7.57 13.09
C GLU A 12 -16.57 -6.49 12.27
N GLN A 13 -15.23 -6.43 12.35
CA GLN A 13 -14.42 -5.49 11.58
C GLN A 13 -14.46 -5.87 10.09
N TRP A 14 -14.32 -7.16 9.79
CA TRP A 14 -14.48 -7.70 8.44
C TRP A 14 -15.88 -7.45 7.87
N ARG A 15 -16.93 -7.70 8.66
CA ARG A 15 -18.31 -7.40 8.26
C ARG A 15 -18.51 -5.91 7.96
N THR A 16 -17.92 -5.04 8.78
CA THR A 16 -17.96 -3.58 8.56
C THR A 16 -17.26 -3.19 7.27
N TYR A 17 -16.06 -3.72 7.02
CA TYR A 17 -15.32 -3.51 5.78
C TYR A 17 -16.12 -3.98 4.57
N ALA A 18 -16.67 -5.20 4.61
CA ALA A 18 -17.51 -5.75 3.55
C ALA A 18 -18.72 -4.85 3.24
N GLY A 19 -19.39 -4.34 4.27
CA GLY A 19 -20.50 -3.39 4.12
C GLY A 19 -20.10 -2.04 3.52
N LEU A 20 -18.86 -1.57 3.72
CA LEU A 20 -18.34 -0.35 3.10
C LEU A 20 -18.04 -0.59 1.61
N VAL A 21 -17.31 -1.66 1.29
CA VAL A 21 -16.93 -1.94 -0.10
C VAL A 21 -18.11 -2.38 -0.95
N GLY A 22 -19.06 -3.15 -0.40
CA GLY A 22 -20.27 -3.59 -1.11
C GLY A 22 -21.23 -2.46 -1.48
N ARG A 23 -21.11 -1.28 -0.85
CA ARG A 23 -21.88 -0.07 -1.20
C ARG A 23 -21.16 0.85 -2.18
N THR A 24 -19.91 0.54 -2.52
CA THR A 24 -19.10 1.37 -3.41
C THR A 24 -19.41 1.00 -4.87
N PRO A 25 -19.68 1.97 -5.76
CA PRO A 25 -20.07 1.69 -7.15
C PRO A 25 -18.89 1.25 -8.04
N ILE A 26 -17.68 1.24 -7.50
CA ILE A 26 -16.46 0.80 -8.17
C ILE A 26 -15.95 -0.47 -7.51
N GLY A 27 -15.29 -1.34 -8.29
CA GLY A 27 -14.61 -2.51 -7.76
C GLY A 27 -13.53 -2.11 -6.74
N VAL A 28 -13.47 -2.83 -5.62
CA VAL A 28 -12.46 -2.60 -4.57
C VAL A 28 -11.69 -3.90 -4.35
N ASP A 29 -10.41 -3.87 -4.70
CA ASP A 29 -9.46 -4.90 -4.31
C ASP A 29 -8.67 -4.44 -3.08
N ALA A 30 -8.38 -5.35 -2.16
CA ALA A 30 -7.51 -5.12 -1.00
C ALA A 30 -6.28 -6.02 -1.01
N ILE A 31 -5.26 -5.61 -0.26
CA ILE A 31 -4.18 -6.47 0.20
C ILE A 31 -4.27 -6.56 1.73
N PRO A 32 -3.83 -7.65 2.36
CA PRO A 32 -3.73 -7.71 3.82
C PRO A 32 -2.67 -6.75 4.36
N GLY A 33 -2.93 -6.20 5.54
CA GLY A 33 -1.91 -5.61 6.40
C GLY A 33 -1.59 -6.48 7.61
N ASN A 34 -0.61 -6.10 8.42
CA ASN A 34 -0.23 -6.89 9.59
C ASN A 34 -1.35 -6.93 10.64
N HIS A 35 -2.20 -5.89 10.73
CA HIS A 35 -3.35 -5.88 11.65
C HIS A 35 -4.51 -6.76 11.18
N ASP A 36 -4.54 -7.13 9.90
CA ASP A 36 -5.55 -8.02 9.34
C ASP A 36 -5.29 -9.49 9.68
N ARG A 37 -4.09 -9.81 10.19
CA ARG A 37 -3.74 -11.14 10.66
C ARG A 37 -3.70 -11.12 12.18
N ALA A 38 -4.38 -12.08 12.80
CA ALA A 38 -4.30 -12.27 14.24
C ALA A 38 -2.84 -12.39 14.70
N PHE A 39 -2.45 -11.63 15.72
CA PHE A 39 -1.10 -11.68 16.29
C PHE A 39 -0.93 -12.88 17.21
N ARG A 40 -2.04 -13.38 17.76
CA ARG A 40 -2.05 -14.52 18.67
C ARG A 40 -3.04 -15.57 18.17
N PRO A 41 -2.69 -16.86 18.22
CA PRO A 41 -3.63 -17.94 17.88
C PRO A 41 -4.93 -17.94 18.70
N THR A 42 -4.92 -17.30 19.87
CA THR A 42 -6.07 -17.18 20.77
C THR A 42 -7.00 -16.01 20.43
N GLU A 43 -6.60 -15.12 19.51
CA GLU A 43 -7.49 -14.06 19.03
C GLU A 43 -8.50 -14.68 18.06
N ALA A 44 -9.75 -14.80 18.52
CA ALA A 44 -10.87 -15.31 17.73
C ALA A 44 -11.21 -14.33 16.59
N GLY A 45 -10.53 -14.48 15.46
CA GLY A 45 -10.70 -13.69 14.24
C GLY A 45 -10.66 -14.56 12.99
N LEU A 46 -11.02 -13.97 11.85
CA LEU A 46 -10.85 -14.62 10.55
C LEU A 46 -9.55 -14.14 9.91
N THR A 47 -8.87 -15.05 9.22
CA THR A 47 -7.79 -14.63 8.32
C THR A 47 -8.37 -13.79 7.18
N PRO A 48 -7.57 -12.93 6.53
CA PRO A 48 -8.02 -12.14 5.38
C PRO A 48 -8.67 -12.99 4.28
N GLU A 49 -8.13 -14.18 4.03
CA GLU A 49 -8.62 -15.13 3.03
C GLU A 49 -10.00 -15.67 3.40
N ALA A 50 -10.14 -16.15 4.65
CA ALA A 50 -11.40 -16.67 5.15
C ALA A 50 -12.47 -15.55 5.19
N ALA A 51 -12.10 -14.35 5.61
CA ALA A 51 -13.00 -13.20 5.63
C ALA A 51 -13.47 -12.80 4.22
N ALA A 52 -12.57 -12.77 3.24
CA ALA A 52 -12.89 -12.47 1.85
C ALA A 52 -13.89 -13.48 1.28
N GLN A 53 -13.70 -14.77 1.56
CA GLN A 53 -14.62 -15.83 1.15
C GLN A 53 -15.98 -15.72 1.85
N VAL A 54 -16.00 -15.51 3.17
CA VAL A 54 -17.24 -15.46 3.98
C VAL A 54 -18.09 -14.24 3.64
N PHE A 55 -17.47 -13.07 3.45
CA PHE A 55 -18.19 -11.81 3.27
C PHE A 55 -18.25 -11.34 1.81
N GLY A 56 -17.63 -12.06 0.88
CA GLY A 56 -17.73 -11.80 -0.56
C GLY A 56 -17.07 -10.49 -1.01
N PHE A 57 -15.80 -10.28 -0.66
CA PHE A 57 -15.01 -9.15 -1.17
C PHE A 57 -13.67 -9.60 -1.77
N SER A 58 -13.05 -8.74 -2.56
CA SER A 58 -11.76 -9.05 -3.19
C SER A 58 -10.57 -8.71 -2.29
N MET A 59 -9.66 -9.68 -2.14
CA MET A 59 -8.45 -9.59 -1.35
C MET A 59 -7.33 -10.36 -2.05
N ALA A 60 -6.14 -9.79 -2.16
CA ALA A 60 -4.98 -10.48 -2.68
C ALA A 60 -4.54 -11.61 -1.73
N SER A 61 -4.31 -12.79 -2.28
CA SER A 61 -3.75 -13.93 -1.55
C SER A 61 -3.06 -14.92 -2.51
N PRO A 62 -1.71 -14.97 -2.55
CA PRO A 62 -0.78 -13.95 -2.06
C PRO A 62 -0.66 -12.76 -3.02
N ILE A 63 -1.01 -12.94 -4.30
CA ILE A 63 -0.92 -11.93 -5.35
C ILE A 63 -2.26 -11.84 -6.08
N LEU A 64 -2.66 -10.63 -6.43
CA LEU A 64 -3.78 -10.37 -7.32
C LEU A 64 -3.34 -9.39 -8.41
N VAL A 65 -3.52 -9.77 -9.67
CA VAL A 65 -3.22 -8.93 -10.83
C VAL A 65 -4.53 -8.41 -11.43
N ARG A 66 -4.56 -7.11 -11.75
CA ARG A 66 -5.64 -6.48 -12.50
C ARG A 66 -5.09 -5.75 -13.70
N ASP A 67 -5.57 -6.13 -14.88
CA ASP A 67 -5.34 -5.38 -16.10
C ASP A 67 -6.48 -4.40 -16.34
N LEU A 68 -6.10 -3.15 -16.51
CA LEU A 68 -6.94 -2.03 -16.88
C LEU A 68 -6.36 -1.38 -18.15
N ASP A 69 -7.17 -0.58 -18.83
CA ASP A 69 -6.69 0.15 -20.00
C ASP A 69 -5.52 1.07 -19.63
N GLY A 70 -4.36 0.85 -20.24
CA GLY A 70 -3.12 1.57 -19.96
C GLY A 70 -2.47 1.34 -18.59
N LEU A 71 -2.97 0.42 -17.75
CA LEU A 71 -2.50 0.23 -16.37
C LEU A 71 -2.63 -1.22 -15.90
N ARG A 72 -1.53 -1.81 -15.41
CA ARG A 72 -1.56 -3.05 -14.62
C ARG A 72 -1.38 -2.74 -13.13
N LEU A 73 -2.24 -3.33 -12.30
CA LEU A 73 -2.08 -3.35 -10.86
C LEU A 73 -1.59 -4.74 -10.42
N VAL A 74 -0.54 -4.78 -9.59
CA VAL A 74 -0.03 -6.00 -8.97
C VAL A 74 -0.13 -5.82 -7.45
N LEU A 75 -1.14 -6.43 -6.85
CA LEU A 75 -1.43 -6.36 -5.43
C LEU A 75 -0.74 -7.53 -4.74
N VAL A 76 0.11 -7.23 -3.76
CA VAL A 76 1.01 -8.23 -3.15
C VAL A 76 0.84 -8.23 -1.64
N ASP A 77 0.57 -9.42 -1.11
CA ASP A 77 0.54 -9.65 0.32
C ASP A 77 1.97 -9.69 0.89
N SER A 78 2.38 -8.56 1.46
CA SER A 78 3.68 -8.40 2.11
C SER A 78 3.75 -8.93 3.55
N THR A 79 2.68 -9.52 4.08
CA THR A 79 2.61 -9.93 5.50
C THR A 79 3.36 -11.24 5.76
N THR A 80 3.80 -11.44 7.00
CA THR A 80 4.58 -12.64 7.39
C THR A 80 3.89 -13.53 8.43
N GLY A 81 2.59 -13.31 8.67
CA GLY A 81 1.80 -14.05 9.66
C GLY A 81 2.14 -13.65 11.10
N GLY A 82 1.23 -12.95 11.77
CA GLY A 82 1.33 -12.62 13.20
C GLY A 82 2.53 -11.74 13.61
N ARG A 83 3.17 -11.07 12.65
CA ARG A 83 4.30 -10.14 12.88
C ARG A 83 4.02 -8.81 12.20
N ASN A 84 4.54 -7.73 12.79
CA ASN A 84 4.48 -6.37 12.23
C ASN A 84 5.48 -6.13 11.08
N LEU A 85 6.30 -7.13 10.74
CA LEU A 85 7.35 -7.03 9.73
C LEU A 85 6.83 -7.54 8.38
N GLY A 86 7.29 -6.87 7.32
CA GLY A 86 6.96 -7.23 5.95
C GLY A 86 8.07 -8.00 5.26
N ARG A 87 7.69 -8.83 4.28
CA ARG A 87 8.61 -9.49 3.34
C ARG A 87 8.00 -9.43 1.93
N VAL A 88 8.86 -9.37 0.93
CA VAL A 88 8.52 -9.44 -0.50
C VAL A 88 9.33 -10.51 -1.22
N GLU A 89 10.51 -10.88 -0.70
CA GLU A 89 11.39 -11.89 -1.31
C GLU A 89 10.69 -13.22 -1.59
N PRO A 90 9.83 -13.77 -0.70
CA PRO A 90 9.14 -15.03 -0.98
C PRO A 90 8.21 -14.99 -2.20
N LEU A 91 7.81 -13.79 -2.63
CA LEU A 91 6.90 -13.56 -3.76
C LEU A 91 7.60 -12.80 -4.90
N ALA A 92 8.91 -12.54 -4.80
CA ALA A 92 9.58 -11.60 -5.69
C ALA A 92 9.53 -12.07 -7.14
N ASP A 93 9.76 -13.36 -7.40
CA ASP A 93 9.78 -13.92 -8.74
C ASP A 93 8.40 -13.79 -9.42
N ASP A 94 7.33 -14.21 -8.75
CA ASP A 94 5.96 -14.09 -9.26
C ASP A 94 5.56 -12.63 -9.54
N VAL A 95 5.97 -11.71 -8.65
CA VAL A 95 5.71 -10.27 -8.84
C VAL A 95 6.49 -9.73 -10.03
N ILE A 96 7.75 -10.12 -10.19
CA ILE A 96 8.60 -9.69 -11.30
C ILE A 96 8.07 -10.22 -12.63
N ASP A 97 7.57 -11.44 -12.67
CA ASP A 97 6.95 -12.01 -13.86
C ASP A 97 5.66 -11.26 -14.22
N ALA A 98 4.78 -11.00 -13.24
CA ALA A 98 3.58 -10.18 -13.45
C ALA A 98 3.89 -8.75 -13.95
N VAL A 99 4.99 -8.16 -13.48
CA VAL A 99 5.49 -6.84 -13.92
C VAL A 99 6.08 -6.92 -15.33
N ARG A 100 6.84 -7.97 -15.64
CA ARG A 100 7.48 -8.19 -16.95
C ARG A 100 6.46 -8.44 -18.06
N ASP A 101 5.37 -9.12 -17.73
CA ASP A 101 4.31 -9.50 -18.67
C ASP A 101 3.38 -8.34 -19.06
N ALA A 102 3.55 -7.15 -18.45
CA ALA A 102 2.79 -5.96 -18.85
C ALA A 102 3.28 -5.42 -20.21
N ASP A 103 2.37 -4.87 -21.02
CA ASP A 103 2.77 -4.15 -22.24
C ASP A 103 3.63 -2.95 -21.83
N ARG A 104 4.76 -2.74 -22.54
CA ARG A 104 5.71 -1.66 -22.22
C ARG A 104 5.09 -0.25 -22.20
N ARG A 105 3.94 -0.07 -22.85
CA ARG A 105 3.18 1.19 -22.87
C ARG A 105 2.28 1.36 -21.64
N GLN A 106 2.00 0.30 -20.89
CA GLN A 106 1.19 0.36 -19.67
C GLN A 106 2.01 0.89 -18.49
N ALA A 107 1.35 1.63 -17.62
CA ALA A 107 1.83 1.83 -16.26
C ALA A 107 1.74 0.52 -15.48
N VAL A 108 2.74 0.21 -14.65
CA VAL A 108 2.64 -0.89 -13.67
C VAL A 108 2.70 -0.32 -12.27
N VAL A 109 1.68 -0.60 -11.46
CA VAL A 109 1.63 -0.19 -10.05
C VAL A 109 1.62 -1.43 -9.17
N VAL A 110 2.71 -1.62 -8.43
CA VAL A 110 2.84 -2.67 -7.43
C VAL A 110 2.40 -2.13 -6.08
N LEU A 111 1.40 -2.76 -5.45
CA LEU A 111 0.81 -2.34 -4.20
C LEU A 111 1.20 -3.30 -3.08
N LEU A 112 1.82 -2.75 -2.04
CA LEU A 112 2.24 -3.44 -0.83
C LEU A 112 1.60 -2.81 0.39
N HIS A 113 1.56 -3.54 1.51
CA HIS A 113 1.19 -2.93 2.79
C HIS A 113 2.43 -2.33 3.45
N HIS A 114 3.43 -3.17 3.69
CA HIS A 114 4.68 -2.76 4.33
C HIS A 114 5.54 -1.92 3.38
N GLN A 115 6.09 -0.83 3.90
CA GLN A 115 7.00 0.04 3.18
C GLN A 115 8.35 -0.63 2.92
N LEU A 116 8.92 -0.32 1.76
CA LEU A 116 10.32 -0.59 1.45
C LEU A 116 11.23 0.42 2.17
N GLN A 117 12.41 -0.03 2.60
CA GLN A 117 13.35 0.78 3.37
C GLN A 117 14.61 1.13 2.57
N PRO A 118 14.99 2.42 2.48
CA PRO A 118 16.20 2.84 1.76
C PRO A 118 17.48 2.73 2.60
N HIS A 119 17.36 2.59 3.93
CA HIS A 119 18.47 2.64 4.88
C HIS A 119 18.49 1.43 5.82
N VAL A 120 19.68 1.01 6.25
CA VAL A 120 19.88 -0.10 7.22
C VAL A 120 19.11 0.17 8.52
N VAL A 121 19.18 1.41 9.00
CA VAL A 121 18.44 1.86 10.16
C VAL A 121 17.04 2.29 9.72
N SER A 122 16.01 1.68 10.31
CA SER A 122 14.62 2.01 9.99
C SER A 122 14.33 3.49 10.24
N GLU A 123 13.46 4.10 9.42
CA GLU A 123 12.96 5.47 9.60
C GLU A 123 12.04 5.66 10.83
N GLY A 124 12.15 4.78 11.83
CA GLY A 124 11.28 4.68 12.99
C GLY A 124 10.13 3.69 12.80
N TRP A 125 9.40 3.43 13.89
CA TRP A 125 8.27 2.51 13.89
C TRP A 125 7.08 3.01 13.04
N PRO A 126 6.34 2.11 12.38
CA PRO A 126 6.58 0.67 12.32
C PRO A 126 7.68 0.27 11.33
N ILE A 127 8.34 -0.88 11.60
CA ILE A 127 9.39 -1.44 10.74
C ILE A 127 8.72 -2.14 9.54
N GLY A 128 9.25 -1.90 8.34
CA GLY A 128 8.75 -2.45 7.08
C GLY A 128 9.60 -3.62 6.59
N VAL A 129 9.77 -3.70 5.26
CA VAL A 129 10.67 -4.66 4.61
C VAL A 129 12.12 -4.22 4.81
N ALA A 130 13.00 -5.17 5.14
CA ALA A 130 14.41 -4.88 5.40
C ALA A 130 15.09 -4.21 4.19
N GLN A 131 16.11 -3.38 4.44
CA GLN A 131 16.77 -2.60 3.38
C GLN A 131 17.33 -3.47 2.24
N ARG A 132 18.11 -4.51 2.56
CA ARG A 132 18.74 -5.36 1.54
C ARG A 132 17.72 -5.97 0.58
N GLU A 133 16.63 -6.48 1.14
CA GLU A 133 15.50 -7.03 0.38
C GLU A 133 14.77 -5.94 -0.42
N SER A 134 14.57 -4.77 0.17
CA SER A 134 13.96 -3.62 -0.51
C SER A 134 14.75 -3.17 -1.74
N LEU A 135 16.07 -3.03 -1.63
CA LEU A 135 16.93 -2.60 -2.74
C LEU A 135 17.00 -3.65 -3.84
N HIS A 136 17.21 -4.92 -3.45
CA HIS A 136 17.22 -6.06 -4.38
C HIS A 136 15.91 -6.16 -5.18
N PHE A 137 14.77 -6.06 -4.49
CA PHE A 137 13.45 -6.09 -5.12
C PHE A 137 13.26 -4.93 -6.11
N LEU A 138 13.65 -3.70 -5.74
CA LEU A 138 13.52 -2.53 -6.62
C LEU A 138 14.43 -2.59 -7.84
N GLU A 139 15.64 -3.12 -7.71
CA GLU A 139 16.55 -3.36 -8.84
C GLU A 139 15.93 -4.33 -9.85
N ARG A 140 15.40 -5.45 -9.36
CA ARG A 140 14.78 -6.46 -10.22
C ARG A 140 13.50 -5.95 -10.89
N ILE A 141 12.66 -5.23 -10.16
CA ILE A 141 11.42 -4.65 -10.71
C ILE A 141 11.71 -3.56 -11.73
N GLY A 142 12.63 -2.64 -11.46
CA GLY A 142 12.96 -1.57 -12.40
C GLY A 142 13.65 -2.10 -13.67
N ALA A 143 14.36 -3.21 -13.58
CA ALA A 143 14.88 -3.94 -14.74
C ALA A 143 13.78 -4.67 -15.54
N ALA A 144 12.71 -5.12 -14.87
CA ALA A 144 11.61 -5.84 -15.51
C ALA A 144 10.70 -4.92 -16.33
N HIS A 145 10.42 -3.71 -15.84
CA HIS A 145 9.53 -2.77 -16.54
C HIS A 145 9.93 -1.30 -16.33
N PRO A 146 10.09 -0.48 -17.39
CA PRO A 146 10.53 0.91 -17.27
C PRO A 146 9.48 1.83 -16.63
N GLY A 147 8.21 1.43 -16.69
CA GLY A 147 7.06 2.19 -16.23
C GLY A 147 6.47 1.74 -14.90
N VAL A 148 7.31 1.55 -13.87
CA VAL A 148 6.86 0.95 -12.59
C VAL A 148 6.87 1.92 -11.40
N LEU A 149 5.81 1.85 -10.60
CA LEU A 149 5.67 2.47 -9.30
C LEU A 149 5.36 1.40 -8.24
N VAL A 150 6.13 1.37 -7.16
CA VAL A 150 5.79 0.59 -5.96
C VAL A 150 5.14 1.52 -4.93
N THR A 151 4.03 1.15 -4.33
CA THR A 151 3.35 2.00 -3.35
C THR A 151 2.86 1.22 -2.14
N SER A 152 3.04 1.81 -0.97
CA SER A 152 2.82 1.16 0.34
C SER A 152 1.97 1.98 1.30
N GLY A 153 1.49 1.32 2.35
CA GLY A 153 0.82 1.90 3.51
C GLY A 153 1.69 1.73 4.76
N HIS A 154 1.14 1.11 5.81
CA HIS A 154 1.76 0.74 7.10
C HIS A 154 2.25 1.90 7.97
N THR A 155 3.06 2.79 7.42
CA THR A 155 3.73 3.83 8.20
C THR A 155 2.82 4.98 8.60
N HIS A 156 1.68 5.12 7.93
CA HIS A 156 0.75 6.25 8.03
C HIS A 156 1.43 7.60 7.73
N ARG A 157 2.55 7.57 7.00
CA ARG A 157 3.37 8.71 6.61
C ARG A 157 3.47 8.81 5.09
N HIS A 158 3.90 9.96 4.60
CA HIS A 158 4.27 10.13 3.20
C HIS A 158 5.77 10.14 3.01
N ARG A 159 6.28 9.28 2.13
CA ARG A 159 7.67 9.24 1.68
C ARG A 159 7.69 8.89 0.20
N ARG A 160 8.73 9.35 -0.50
CA ARG A 160 9.01 8.96 -1.87
C ARG A 160 10.51 8.97 -2.12
N TRP A 161 10.99 7.91 -2.74
CA TRP A 161 12.37 7.75 -3.18
C TRP A 161 12.41 6.76 -4.35
N SER A 162 13.57 6.63 -4.98
CA SER A 162 13.76 5.76 -6.14
C SER A 162 15.07 5.00 -6.02
N HIS A 163 15.10 3.79 -6.56
CA HIS A 163 16.29 2.93 -6.63
C HIS A 163 16.11 1.92 -7.77
N GLY A 164 17.19 1.55 -8.45
CA GLY A 164 17.16 0.49 -9.46
C GLY A 164 16.21 0.73 -10.64
N GLY A 165 15.88 2.00 -10.95
CA GLY A 165 14.92 2.35 -12.01
C GLY A 165 13.45 2.36 -11.58
N ALA A 166 13.14 1.93 -10.35
CA ALA A 166 11.79 1.97 -9.79
C ALA A 166 11.62 3.14 -8.82
N THR A 167 10.43 3.76 -8.82
CA THR A 167 10.03 4.71 -7.78
C THR A 167 9.17 4.01 -6.74
N THR A 168 9.38 4.32 -5.46
CA THR A 168 8.56 3.82 -4.36
C THR A 168 7.94 4.95 -3.54
N THR A 169 6.74 4.70 -3.03
CA THR A 169 5.99 5.64 -2.19
C THR A 169 5.40 5.00 -0.95
N GLN A 170 5.24 5.81 0.08
CA GLN A 170 4.36 5.55 1.22
C GLN A 170 3.22 6.55 1.18
N VAL A 171 1.99 6.09 1.43
CA VAL A 171 0.80 6.93 1.52
C VAL A 171 0.24 6.86 2.92
N GLY A 172 -0.04 8.04 3.51
CA GLY A 172 -0.67 8.16 4.81
C GLY A 172 -2.02 7.45 4.91
N SER A 173 -2.43 7.14 6.14
CA SER A 173 -3.68 6.43 6.39
C SER A 173 -4.90 7.35 6.27
N THR A 174 -6.08 6.73 6.12
CA THR A 174 -7.36 7.43 6.20
C THR A 174 -7.73 7.78 7.64
N LYS A 175 -7.21 7.04 8.63
CA LYS A 175 -7.53 7.15 10.06
C LYS A 175 -6.74 8.23 10.79
N ASP A 176 -5.47 8.44 10.47
CA ASP A 176 -4.59 9.33 11.23
C ASP A 176 -4.23 10.58 10.44
N TYR A 177 -3.88 11.65 11.13
CA TYR A 177 -3.52 12.94 10.54
C TYR A 177 -2.48 12.74 9.42
N PRO A 178 -2.74 13.25 8.20
CA PRO A 178 -3.80 14.21 7.85
C PRO A 178 -5.18 13.62 7.48
N GLY A 179 -5.32 12.30 7.44
CA GLY A 179 -6.53 11.60 7.00
C GLY A 179 -6.69 11.67 5.50
N VAL A 180 -6.01 10.78 4.77
CA VAL A 180 -5.80 10.94 3.32
C VAL A 180 -5.97 9.65 2.52
N TRP A 181 -6.04 9.82 1.20
CA TRP A 181 -5.90 8.75 0.20
C TRP A 181 -5.12 9.29 -1.01
N ALA A 182 -4.53 8.40 -1.82
CA ALA A 182 -3.84 8.78 -3.06
C ALA A 182 -4.66 8.35 -4.28
N GLY A 183 -4.88 9.28 -5.21
CA GLY A 183 -5.39 9.00 -6.54
C GLY A 183 -4.25 8.88 -7.55
N TYR A 184 -4.42 8.00 -8.52
CA TYR A 184 -3.45 7.73 -9.57
C TYR A 184 -4.11 7.97 -10.92
N VAL A 185 -3.40 8.61 -11.85
CA VAL A 185 -3.83 8.75 -13.25
C VAL A 185 -2.68 8.29 -14.13
N ALA A 186 -2.92 7.23 -14.91
CA ALA A 186 -1.98 6.75 -15.91
C ALA A 186 -2.14 7.57 -17.20
N HIS A 187 -1.01 7.83 -17.87
CA HIS A 187 -0.92 8.55 -19.13
C HIS A 187 0.06 7.81 -20.04
N GLU A 188 -0.02 8.06 -21.35
CA GLU A 188 0.97 7.55 -22.30
C GLU A 188 2.37 8.10 -21.94
N GLY A 189 3.22 7.24 -21.37
CA GLY A 189 4.56 7.57 -20.91
C GLY A 189 4.66 8.12 -19.49
N GLY A 190 3.65 7.93 -18.62
CA GLY A 190 3.78 8.36 -17.23
C GLY A 190 2.62 8.06 -16.31
N LEU A 191 2.78 8.46 -15.06
CA LEU A 191 1.77 8.31 -14.03
C LEU A 191 1.80 9.48 -13.05
N ARG A 192 0.63 10.04 -12.73
CA ARG A 192 0.47 11.08 -11.73
C ARG A 192 -0.10 10.50 -10.45
N GLN A 193 0.55 10.76 -9.32
CA GLN A 193 -0.04 10.56 -7.99
C GLN A 193 -0.47 11.90 -7.40
N VAL A 194 -1.67 11.95 -6.83
CA VAL A 194 -2.15 13.10 -6.03
C VAL A 194 -2.77 12.58 -4.73
N VAL A 195 -2.21 13.00 -3.60
CA VAL A 195 -2.80 12.75 -2.28
C VAL A 195 -3.89 13.77 -1.99
N ARG A 196 -5.06 13.29 -1.55
CA ARG A 196 -6.22 14.08 -1.17
C ARG A 196 -6.58 13.82 0.28
N ARG A 197 -7.04 14.87 0.96
CA ARG A 197 -7.52 14.81 2.33
C ARG A 197 -9.00 14.41 2.36
N VAL A 198 -9.38 13.57 3.31
CA VAL A 198 -10.78 13.31 3.65
C VAL A 198 -11.36 14.59 4.26
N ALA A 199 -12.42 15.12 3.66
CA ALA A 199 -12.95 16.44 3.98
C ALA A 199 -14.32 16.42 4.70
N ARG A 200 -14.83 15.24 5.10
CA ARG A 200 -16.06 15.16 5.90
C ARG A 200 -15.78 15.74 7.30
N PRO A 201 -16.58 16.69 7.83
CA PRO A 201 -16.24 17.41 9.06
C PRO A 201 -15.99 16.51 10.29
N ASP A 202 -16.76 15.45 10.45
CA ASP A 202 -16.61 14.48 11.55
C ASP A 202 -15.35 13.62 11.39
N CYS A 203 -15.00 13.20 10.17
CA CYS A 203 -13.71 12.56 9.90
C CYS A 203 -12.53 13.51 10.14
N MET A 204 -12.68 14.79 9.78
CA MET A 204 -11.67 15.81 10.04
C MET A 204 -11.44 16.04 11.53
N SER A 205 -12.51 16.07 12.34
CA SER A 205 -12.39 16.21 13.80
C SER A 205 -11.54 15.09 14.40
N TRP A 206 -11.79 13.84 13.99
CA TRP A 206 -10.95 12.70 14.40
C TRP A 206 -9.51 12.82 13.89
N THR A 207 -9.32 13.00 12.58
CA THR A 207 -7.97 13.03 11.99
C THR A 207 -7.14 14.20 12.52
N ASP A 208 -7.72 15.38 12.78
CA ASP A 208 -7.04 16.50 13.44
C ASP A 208 -6.72 16.22 14.91
N HIS A 209 -7.56 15.46 15.62
CA HIS A 209 -7.25 15.02 16.99
C HIS A 209 -5.97 14.16 17.00
N THR A 210 -5.83 13.21 16.08
CA THR A 210 -4.69 12.27 16.03
C THR A 210 -3.34 12.94 15.73
N ARG A 211 -3.29 14.21 15.29
CA ARG A 211 -2.04 14.97 15.10
C ARG A 211 -1.21 15.11 16.38
N ARG A 212 -1.84 14.86 17.55
CA ARG A 212 -1.23 14.85 18.88
C ARG A 212 -0.47 13.55 19.20
N ALA A 213 -0.57 12.52 18.37
CA ALA A 213 0.19 11.29 18.53
C ALA A 213 1.70 11.56 18.60
N ALA A 214 2.44 10.65 19.25
CA ALA A 214 3.87 10.81 19.53
C ALA A 214 4.21 12.18 20.16
N LEU A 215 3.49 12.55 21.22
CA LEU A 215 3.64 13.83 21.93
C LEU A 215 3.55 15.07 21.00
N GLY A 216 2.73 14.98 19.95
CA GLY A 216 2.51 16.03 18.98
C GLY A 216 3.53 16.11 17.84
N ALA A 217 4.51 15.22 17.78
CA ALA A 217 5.45 15.15 16.65
C ALA A 217 4.76 14.70 15.35
N TRP A 218 3.66 13.94 15.46
CA TRP A 218 2.96 13.35 14.31
C TRP A 218 2.52 14.38 13.26
N ARG A 219 2.07 15.57 13.71
CA ARG A 219 1.67 16.68 12.83
C ARG A 219 2.76 17.13 11.85
N TRP A 220 4.03 16.87 12.16
CA TRP A 220 5.18 17.24 11.35
C TRP A 220 5.73 16.06 10.55
N VAL A 221 5.73 14.86 11.14
CA VAL A 221 6.35 13.67 10.54
C VAL A 221 5.45 12.99 9.50
N ALA A 222 4.14 12.93 9.76
CA ALA A 222 3.18 12.22 8.93
C ALA A 222 2.94 12.85 7.55
N PRO A 223 2.72 14.17 7.43
CA PRO A 223 2.42 14.77 6.14
C PRO A 223 3.56 14.63 5.12
N GLY A 224 4.82 14.67 5.57
CA GLY A 224 5.99 14.71 4.68
C GLY A 224 6.02 15.94 3.75
N ALA A 225 6.90 15.92 2.75
CA ALA A 225 6.99 16.99 1.75
C ALA A 225 5.90 16.86 0.66
N LEU A 226 5.48 18.00 0.08
CA LEU A 226 4.50 17.99 -1.01
C LEU A 226 4.96 17.14 -2.21
N ARG A 227 6.25 17.19 -2.56
CA ARG A 227 6.85 16.38 -3.63
C ARG A 227 6.77 14.87 -3.41
N TRP A 228 6.54 14.42 -2.18
CA TRP A 228 6.32 13.00 -1.86
C TRP A 228 4.85 12.61 -1.99
N ARG A 229 3.94 13.59 -1.92
CA ARG A 229 2.49 13.40 -1.98
C ARG A 229 1.93 13.52 -3.39
N CYS A 230 2.32 14.58 -4.09
CA CYS A 230 1.76 14.96 -5.37
C CYS A 230 2.88 15.17 -6.40
N PHE A 231 2.88 14.37 -7.47
CA PHE A 231 3.94 14.40 -8.47
C PHE A 231 3.52 13.67 -9.76
N ASN A 232 4.27 13.94 -10.82
CA ASN A 232 4.26 13.16 -12.06
C ASN A 232 5.52 12.30 -12.14
N LEU A 233 5.37 11.06 -12.58
CA LEU A 233 6.43 10.23 -13.12
C LEU A 233 6.34 10.31 -14.63
N THR A 234 7.49 10.51 -15.25
CA THR A 234 7.68 10.46 -16.69
C THR A 234 8.58 9.27 -16.97
N TRP A 235 8.13 8.39 -17.85
CA TRP A 235 8.89 7.22 -18.27
C TRP A 235 9.38 7.40 -19.70
N PRO A 236 10.51 6.77 -20.06
CA PRO A 236 11.00 6.81 -21.43
C PRO A 236 9.92 6.32 -22.39
N ARG A 237 9.71 7.05 -23.48
CA ARG A 237 8.95 6.53 -24.61
C ARG A 237 9.84 5.52 -25.33
N SER A 238 9.32 4.32 -25.53
CA SER A 238 9.88 3.33 -26.45
C SER A 238 9.67 3.75 -27.89
#